data_AF-A0A8D2E1H0-F1
#
_entry.id   AF-A0A8D2E1H0-F1
#
_cell.length_a   1.000
_cell.length_b   1.000
_cell.length_c   1.000
_cell.angle_alpha   90.00
_cell.angle_beta   90.00
_cell.angle_gamma   90.00
#
_symmetry.space_group_name_H-M   'P 1'
#
loop_
_entity.id
_entity.type
_entity.pdbx_description
1 polymer ?
#
loop_
_entity_poly.entity_id
_entity_poly.type
_entity_poly.pdbx_seq_one_letter_code
_entity_poly.pdbx_strand_id
1 'polypeptide(L)'
;MWGERYTHTLLVGLQISAATLESKVARAHPKAKFVLRIATDDSKAVCRLSVKFGATLKTSRLLLERAKELNIDVIGVSFHVGSGCTDPETFVQAISDARCVFDMGAEVGFSMYLLDIGGGFPGSEDVKLKFKEITSVINPALDKYFPSDSGVRIIAEPGRYYVASAFTLAVNIIAKKIILKEQTGSDGEDESSEQTFMYYVNDGVYGSFNCILYDHAHKYYSSSIWGPTCDGLDRIVERCDRPEMHVGDWMLFENMGAYTVAAASTFNGFQRPTIYYVMSGPTWQCMQQIQNHGFPSEVEEQDVGTLPVSCAQESSMKRPSAACASTSINV
;
A
#
# COMPACT_ATOMS: atom_id res chain seq x y z
N MET A 1 -1.76 7.78 -20.30
CA MET A 1 -2.15 9.21 -20.16
C MET A 1 -2.55 9.53 -18.72
N TRP A 2 -1.60 9.47 -17.78
CA TRP A 2 -1.86 9.78 -16.37
C TRP A 2 -0.99 10.93 -15.96
N GLY A 3 -1.58 12.06 -15.58
CA GLY A 3 -0.83 13.23 -15.15
C GLY A 3 -1.20 14.44 -15.98
N GLU A 4 -2.35 15.02 -15.69
CA GLU A 4 -2.50 16.46 -15.53
C GLU A 4 -3.92 16.81 -15.06
N ARG A 5 -3.99 17.78 -14.13
CA ARG A 5 -5.19 18.46 -13.60
C ARG A 5 -6.02 17.71 -12.56
N TYR A 6 -5.52 17.70 -11.33
CA TYR A 6 -6.35 17.55 -10.12
C TYR A 6 -6.23 18.80 -9.26
N THR A 7 -7.08 19.79 -9.52
CA THR A 7 -7.26 20.92 -8.59
C THR A 7 -8.72 21.16 -8.20
N HIS A 8 -9.71 20.48 -8.78
CA HIS A 8 -11.13 20.74 -8.48
C HIS A 8 -12.05 19.51 -8.33
N THR A 9 -11.51 18.28 -8.34
CA THR A 9 -12.33 17.08 -8.09
C THR A 9 -12.25 16.68 -6.63
N LEU A 10 -13.27 17.02 -5.86
CA LEU A 10 -13.43 16.53 -4.49
C LEU A 10 -13.94 15.07 -4.55
N LEU A 11 -13.03 14.10 -4.58
CA LEU A 11 -13.34 12.68 -4.37
C LEU A 11 -13.70 12.49 -2.89
N VAL A 12 -14.95 12.78 -2.54
CA VAL A 12 -15.43 12.46 -1.20
C VAL A 12 -16.03 11.07 -1.23
N GLY A 13 -15.29 10.08 -0.75
CA GLY A 13 -15.78 8.75 -0.38
C GLY A 13 -16.73 8.77 0.82
N LEU A 14 -17.68 9.71 0.85
CA LEU A 14 -18.77 9.71 1.81
C LEU A 14 -19.74 8.62 1.39
N GLN A 15 -20.20 7.83 2.36
CA GLN A 15 -21.42 7.06 2.20
C GLN A 15 -22.55 8.08 1.96
N ILE A 16 -22.89 8.26 0.70
CA ILE A 16 -23.91 9.23 0.30
C ILE A 16 -25.25 8.60 0.69
N SER A 17 -25.73 8.87 1.90
CA SER A 17 -27.15 8.70 2.20
C SER A 17 -27.93 9.85 1.56
N ALA A 18 -29.21 9.65 1.25
CA ALA A 18 -30.07 10.72 0.71
C ALA A 18 -30.03 12.00 1.60
N ALA A 19 -30.05 11.83 2.93
CA ALA A 19 -29.90 12.92 3.89
C ALA A 19 -28.56 13.67 3.79
N THR A 20 -27.49 12.97 3.39
CA THR A 20 -26.14 13.55 3.19
C THR A 20 -26.07 14.41 1.92
N LEU A 21 -26.76 14.01 0.83
CA LEU A 21 -26.85 14.82 -0.39
C LEU A 21 -27.48 16.19 -0.10
N GLU A 22 -28.59 16.18 0.63
CA GLU A 22 -29.35 17.39 0.95
C GLU A 22 -28.60 18.33 1.88
N SER A 23 -28.13 17.82 3.02
CA SER A 23 -27.66 18.67 4.12
C SER A 23 -26.20 19.10 4.00
N LYS A 24 -25.37 18.32 3.30
CA LYS A 24 -23.91 18.58 3.21
C LYS A 24 -23.53 19.04 1.81
N VAL A 25 -23.93 18.30 0.78
CA VAL A 25 -23.48 18.56 -0.59
C VAL A 25 -24.18 19.76 -1.20
N ALA A 26 -25.52 19.70 -1.30
CA ALA A 26 -26.30 20.75 -1.95
C ALA A 26 -26.08 22.11 -1.28
N ARG A 27 -25.90 22.11 0.06
CA ARG A 27 -25.67 23.32 0.84
C ARG A 27 -24.23 23.85 0.75
N ALA A 28 -23.21 23.00 0.85
CA ALA A 28 -21.83 23.46 0.99
C ALA A 28 -21.05 23.51 -0.33
N HIS A 29 -21.37 22.65 -1.30
CA HIS A 29 -20.66 22.60 -2.58
C HIS A 29 -21.59 22.20 -3.75
N PRO A 30 -22.61 23.00 -4.09
CA PRO A 30 -23.64 22.65 -5.06
C PRO A 30 -23.14 22.38 -6.49
N LYS A 31 -21.97 22.95 -6.86
CA LYS A 31 -21.37 22.77 -8.20
C LYS A 31 -20.34 21.63 -8.29
N ALA A 32 -20.19 20.84 -7.23
CA ALA A 32 -19.25 19.71 -7.26
C ALA A 32 -19.71 18.66 -8.28
N LYS A 33 -18.73 17.97 -8.87
CA LYS A 33 -18.96 16.83 -9.72
C LYS A 33 -18.82 15.57 -8.87
N PHE A 34 -19.89 14.78 -8.80
CA PHE A 34 -19.97 13.62 -7.90
C PHE A 34 -19.66 12.32 -8.61
N VAL A 35 -18.96 11.45 -7.91
CA VAL A 35 -18.70 10.07 -8.31
C VAL A 35 -19.40 9.17 -7.29
N LEU A 36 -20.30 8.32 -7.75
CA LEU A 36 -21.07 7.43 -6.89
C LEU A 36 -20.24 6.18 -6.57
N ARG A 37 -19.91 5.97 -5.29
CA ARG A 37 -19.18 4.76 -4.87
C ARG A 37 -20.13 3.58 -4.67
N ILE A 38 -19.92 2.49 -5.39
CA ILE A 38 -20.69 1.24 -5.24
C ILE A 38 -20.01 0.25 -4.31
N ALA A 39 -20.79 -0.64 -3.73
CA ALA A 39 -20.30 -1.77 -2.96
C ALA A 39 -19.71 -2.84 -3.88
N THR A 40 -18.69 -3.56 -3.40
CA THR A 40 -18.09 -4.71 -4.09
C THR A 40 -18.12 -5.94 -3.18
N ASP A 41 -18.02 -7.14 -3.75
CA ASP A 41 -17.69 -8.33 -2.97
C ASP A 41 -16.21 -8.29 -2.57
N ASP A 42 -15.95 -7.87 -1.34
CA ASP A 42 -14.62 -7.83 -0.74
C ASP A 42 -14.38 -8.98 0.25
N SER A 43 -15.20 -10.03 0.19
CA SER A 43 -15.12 -11.17 1.12
C SER A 43 -13.74 -11.85 1.13
N LYS A 44 -13.01 -11.76 0.01
CA LYS A 44 -11.68 -12.34 -0.21
C LYS A 44 -10.53 -11.31 -0.12
N ALA A 45 -10.80 -10.06 0.26
CA ALA A 45 -9.77 -9.06 0.52
C ALA A 45 -9.24 -9.15 1.95
N VAL A 46 -7.96 -8.81 2.14
CA VAL A 46 -7.32 -8.74 3.47
C VAL A 46 -7.97 -7.64 4.30
N CYS A 47 -8.20 -6.47 3.72
CA CYS A 47 -8.91 -5.37 4.38
C CYS A 47 -10.25 -5.11 3.69
N ARG A 48 -11.35 -5.42 4.37
CA ARG A 48 -12.72 -5.21 3.90
C ARG A 48 -13.17 -3.76 4.11
N LEU A 49 -13.66 -3.13 3.05
CA LEU A 49 -14.13 -1.74 3.03
C LEU A 49 -15.62 -1.62 2.71
N SER A 50 -16.22 -2.60 2.04
CA SER A 50 -17.62 -2.59 1.56
C SER A 50 -18.64 -2.56 2.70
N VAL A 51 -18.31 -3.13 3.85
CA VAL A 51 -19.17 -3.04 5.06
C VAL A 51 -19.29 -1.58 5.54
N LYS A 52 -18.25 -0.78 5.34
CA LYS A 52 -18.18 0.61 5.78
C LYS A 52 -18.64 1.59 4.69
N PHE A 53 -18.38 1.29 3.42
CA PHE A 53 -18.63 2.19 2.30
C PHE A 53 -19.16 1.45 1.07
N GLY A 54 -19.90 2.16 0.21
CA GLY A 54 -20.41 1.62 -1.05
C GLY A 54 -21.92 1.43 -1.03
N ALA A 55 -22.59 1.94 -2.07
CA ALA A 55 -24.02 1.74 -2.25
C ALA A 55 -24.30 0.42 -2.99
N THR A 56 -25.35 -0.30 -2.58
CA THR A 56 -25.88 -1.41 -3.37
C THR A 56 -26.50 -0.88 -4.67
N LEU A 57 -26.62 -1.69 -5.73
CA LEU A 57 -27.27 -1.27 -6.98
C LEU A 57 -28.67 -0.67 -6.75
N LYS A 58 -29.47 -1.27 -5.86
CA LYS A 58 -30.79 -0.76 -5.47
C LYS A 58 -30.70 0.63 -4.83
N THR A 59 -29.75 0.82 -3.91
CA THR A 59 -29.52 2.14 -3.29
C THR A 59 -28.99 3.15 -4.31
N SER A 60 -28.12 2.74 -5.23
CA SER A 60 -27.57 3.60 -6.27
C SER A 60 -28.67 4.23 -7.13
N ARG A 61 -29.70 3.46 -7.51
CA ARG A 61 -30.86 3.99 -8.24
C ARG A 61 -31.54 5.14 -7.48
N LEU A 62 -31.86 4.93 -6.22
CA LEU A 62 -32.50 5.92 -5.36
C LEU A 62 -31.64 7.18 -5.19
N LEU A 63 -30.31 7.01 -5.09
CA LEU A 63 -29.37 8.13 -4.98
C LEU A 63 -29.28 8.95 -6.26
N LEU A 64 -29.34 8.31 -7.43
CA LEU A 64 -29.35 9.00 -8.72
C LEU A 64 -30.63 9.83 -8.89
N GLU A 65 -31.80 9.24 -8.62
CA GLU A 65 -33.08 9.95 -8.64
C GLU A 65 -33.05 11.16 -7.69
N ARG A 66 -32.59 10.95 -6.45
CA ARG A 66 -32.48 12.05 -5.48
C ARG A 66 -31.46 13.12 -5.90
N ALA A 67 -30.32 12.74 -6.46
CA ALA A 67 -29.34 13.70 -6.96
C ALA A 67 -29.92 14.57 -8.08
N LYS A 68 -30.75 13.98 -8.95
CA LYS A 68 -31.43 14.70 -10.03
C LYS A 68 -32.44 15.72 -9.47
N GLU A 69 -33.26 15.33 -8.50
CA GLU A 69 -34.18 16.23 -7.80
C GLU A 69 -33.47 17.43 -7.14
N LEU A 70 -32.25 17.20 -6.65
CA LEU A 70 -31.43 18.22 -5.99
C LEU A 70 -30.54 19.02 -6.94
N ASN A 71 -30.63 18.80 -8.26
CA ASN A 71 -29.75 19.39 -9.29
C ASN A 71 -28.25 19.18 -9.01
N ILE A 72 -27.89 18.03 -8.46
CA ILE A 72 -26.50 17.62 -8.20
C ILE A 72 -25.99 16.87 -9.43
N ASP A 73 -24.78 17.22 -9.90
CA ASP A 73 -24.20 16.60 -11.10
C ASP A 73 -23.37 15.36 -10.75
N VAL A 74 -23.90 14.18 -11.08
CA VAL A 74 -23.21 12.90 -10.93
C VAL A 74 -22.57 12.53 -12.26
N ILE A 75 -21.23 12.46 -12.27
CA ILE A 75 -20.41 12.31 -13.48
C ILE A 75 -19.85 10.89 -13.66
N GLY A 76 -20.02 10.00 -12.69
CA GLY A 76 -19.31 8.73 -12.71
C GLY A 76 -19.59 7.81 -11.55
N VAL A 77 -18.91 6.66 -11.59
CA VAL A 77 -18.99 5.59 -10.59
C VAL A 77 -17.58 5.25 -10.12
N SER A 78 -17.43 4.97 -8.83
CA SER A 78 -16.21 4.40 -8.26
C SER A 78 -16.50 3.11 -7.51
N PHE A 79 -15.49 2.26 -7.40
CA PHE A 79 -15.52 1.09 -6.54
C PHE A 79 -14.15 0.83 -5.93
N HIS A 80 -14.07 -0.07 -4.95
CA HIS A 80 -12.79 -0.48 -4.38
C HIS A 80 -12.88 -1.91 -3.85
N VAL A 81 -12.25 -2.87 -4.52
CA VAL A 81 -12.35 -4.31 -4.21
C VAL A 81 -11.70 -4.72 -2.88
N GLY A 82 -10.92 -3.83 -2.28
CA GLY A 82 -10.27 -4.02 -0.97
C GLY A 82 -8.75 -4.12 -1.11
N SER A 83 -8.03 -3.88 -0.03
CA SER A 83 -6.56 -4.05 -0.01
C SER A 83 -6.22 -5.53 0.06
N GLY A 84 -5.29 -5.99 -0.77
CA GLY A 84 -4.88 -7.39 -0.82
C GLY A 84 -5.98 -8.30 -1.35
N CYS A 85 -6.65 -7.91 -2.42
CA CYS A 85 -7.62 -8.77 -3.08
C CYS A 85 -6.93 -10.06 -3.56
N THR A 86 -7.51 -11.22 -3.27
CA THR A 86 -6.97 -12.54 -3.65
C THR A 86 -7.70 -13.19 -4.82
N ASP A 87 -8.76 -12.56 -5.32
CA ASP A 87 -9.58 -13.04 -6.43
C ASP A 87 -9.80 -11.93 -7.47
N PRO A 88 -9.12 -11.99 -8.62
CA PRO A 88 -9.15 -10.91 -9.61
C PRO A 88 -10.54 -10.77 -10.28
N GLU A 89 -11.39 -11.80 -10.26
CA GLU A 89 -12.77 -11.73 -10.79
C GLU A 89 -13.65 -10.72 -10.06
N THR A 90 -13.30 -10.34 -8.83
CA THR A 90 -13.99 -9.27 -8.09
C THR A 90 -13.93 -7.92 -8.82
N PHE A 91 -12.84 -7.65 -9.56
CA PHE A 91 -12.77 -6.46 -10.43
C PHE A 91 -13.74 -6.57 -11.60
N VAL A 92 -13.83 -7.74 -12.24
CA VAL A 92 -14.73 -7.97 -13.38
C VAL A 92 -16.18 -7.74 -12.96
N GLN A 93 -16.58 -8.28 -11.81
CA GLN A 93 -17.91 -8.06 -11.26
C GLN A 93 -18.15 -6.58 -10.94
N ALA A 94 -17.20 -5.90 -10.30
CA ALA A 94 -17.32 -4.48 -9.97
C ALA A 94 -17.43 -3.58 -11.21
N ILE A 95 -16.69 -3.89 -12.28
CA ILE A 95 -16.79 -3.21 -13.58
C ILE A 95 -18.18 -3.43 -14.20
N SER A 96 -18.67 -4.67 -14.17
CA SER A 96 -20.03 -5.00 -14.65
C SER A 96 -21.12 -4.25 -13.87
N ASP A 97 -20.99 -4.19 -12.54
CA ASP A 97 -21.92 -3.47 -11.67
C ASP A 97 -21.87 -1.96 -11.90
N ALA A 98 -20.67 -1.41 -12.12
CA ALA A 98 -20.50 -0.01 -12.49
C ALA A 98 -21.21 0.31 -13.82
N ARG A 99 -21.12 -0.57 -14.82
CA ARG A 99 -21.87 -0.41 -16.08
C ARG A 99 -23.38 -0.32 -15.84
N CYS A 100 -23.93 -1.20 -15.00
CA CYS A 100 -25.34 -1.15 -14.62
C CYS A 100 -25.73 0.20 -13.99
N VAL A 101 -24.86 0.77 -13.15
CA VAL A 101 -25.11 2.10 -12.55
C VAL A 101 -24.99 3.23 -13.56
N PHE A 102 -24.03 3.17 -14.50
CA PHE A 102 -23.97 4.12 -15.61
C PHE A 102 -25.26 4.12 -16.44
N ASP A 103 -25.81 2.93 -16.72
CA ASP A 103 -27.08 2.78 -17.46
C ASP A 103 -28.26 3.37 -16.68
N MET A 104 -28.37 3.08 -15.38
CA MET A 104 -29.35 3.72 -14.50
C MET A 104 -29.19 5.26 -14.47
N GLY A 105 -27.95 5.75 -14.51
CA GLY A 105 -27.64 7.17 -14.61
C GLY A 105 -28.18 7.80 -15.89
N ALA A 106 -27.99 7.14 -17.03
CA ALA A 106 -28.49 7.58 -18.33
C ALA A 106 -30.02 7.64 -18.36
N GLU A 107 -30.71 6.65 -17.79
CA GLU A 107 -32.18 6.64 -17.68
C GLU A 107 -32.74 7.82 -16.87
N VAL A 108 -32.03 8.24 -15.82
CA VAL A 108 -32.39 9.41 -14.99
C VAL A 108 -31.97 10.73 -15.66
N GLY A 109 -31.17 10.67 -16.73
CA GLY A 109 -30.72 11.82 -17.51
C GLY A 109 -29.39 12.42 -17.04
N PHE A 110 -28.47 11.60 -16.53
CA PHE A 110 -27.06 11.97 -16.32
C PHE A 110 -26.21 11.54 -17.51
N SER A 111 -25.19 12.35 -17.83
CA SER A 111 -24.16 12.01 -18.81
C SER A 111 -22.87 11.67 -18.08
N MET A 112 -22.76 10.43 -17.61
CA MET A 112 -21.58 9.95 -16.88
C MET A 112 -20.44 9.62 -17.84
N TYR A 113 -19.22 10.00 -17.45
CA TYR A 113 -18.01 9.80 -18.24
C TYR A 113 -16.79 9.40 -17.40
N LEU A 114 -16.91 9.26 -16.07
CA LEU A 114 -15.78 8.93 -15.20
C LEU A 114 -16.00 7.57 -14.53
N LEU A 115 -15.12 6.60 -14.81
CA LEU A 115 -15.04 5.35 -14.07
C LEU A 115 -13.79 5.37 -13.20
N ASP A 116 -13.93 5.10 -11.92
CA ASP A 116 -12.82 4.95 -10.99
C ASP A 116 -12.77 3.52 -10.45
N ILE A 117 -11.73 2.77 -10.83
CA ILE A 117 -11.58 1.35 -10.45
C ILE A 117 -10.94 1.15 -9.07
N GLY A 118 -10.63 2.24 -8.36
CA GLY A 118 -10.08 2.21 -7.01
C GLY A 118 -8.66 1.64 -6.96
N GLY A 119 -8.34 1.01 -5.82
CA GLY A 119 -7.03 0.43 -5.54
C GLY A 119 -7.08 -1.07 -5.25
N GLY A 120 -6.17 -1.54 -4.40
CA GLY A 120 -6.07 -2.95 -4.00
C GLY A 120 -4.97 -3.75 -4.68
N PHE A 121 -4.29 -3.15 -5.67
CA PHE A 121 -3.15 -3.73 -6.37
C PHE A 121 -1.98 -4.05 -5.41
N PRO A 122 -1.28 -5.19 -5.60
CA PRO A 122 -0.11 -5.53 -4.80
C PRO A 122 1.04 -4.56 -5.08
N GLY A 123 1.89 -4.31 -4.07
CA GLY A 123 3.06 -3.42 -4.20
C GLY A 123 4.41 -4.12 -4.12
N SER A 124 4.42 -5.46 -4.13
CA SER A 124 5.63 -6.28 -4.19
C SER A 124 5.35 -7.57 -4.95
N GLU A 125 6.43 -8.24 -5.36
CA GLU A 125 6.39 -9.59 -5.92
C GLU A 125 6.28 -10.67 -4.84
N ASP A 126 6.22 -10.34 -3.56
CA ASP A 126 6.09 -11.31 -2.46
C ASP A 126 4.61 -11.57 -2.11
N VAL A 127 3.81 -11.85 -3.13
CA VAL A 127 2.36 -12.12 -3.02
C VAL A 127 1.96 -13.24 -3.97
N LYS A 128 0.85 -13.94 -3.64
CA LYS A 128 0.33 -15.02 -4.48
C LYS A 128 -0.26 -14.51 -5.80
N LEU A 129 -1.05 -13.44 -5.76
CA LEU A 129 -1.70 -12.85 -6.94
C LEU A 129 -0.91 -11.61 -7.38
N LYS A 130 -0.28 -11.66 -8.56
CA LYS A 130 0.56 -10.57 -9.07
C LYS A 130 -0.26 -9.47 -9.74
N PHE A 131 0.35 -8.30 -9.88
CA PHE A 131 -0.25 -7.16 -10.58
C PHE A 131 -0.65 -7.51 -12.02
N LYS A 132 0.24 -8.19 -12.78
CA LYS A 132 -0.03 -8.59 -14.17
C LYS A 132 -1.27 -9.49 -14.31
N GLU A 133 -1.49 -10.40 -13.36
CA GLU A 133 -2.66 -11.30 -13.32
C GLU A 133 -3.96 -10.54 -13.03
N ILE A 134 -3.91 -9.48 -12.22
CA ILE A 134 -5.07 -8.61 -11.97
C ILE A 134 -5.37 -7.78 -13.22
N THR A 135 -4.36 -7.19 -13.84
CA THR A 135 -4.56 -6.35 -15.03
C THR A 135 -5.02 -7.15 -16.25
N SER A 136 -4.66 -8.42 -16.35
CA SER A 136 -5.07 -9.28 -17.48
C SER A 136 -6.56 -9.60 -17.48
N VAL A 137 -7.24 -9.54 -16.33
CA VAL A 137 -8.72 -9.65 -16.26
C VAL A 137 -9.41 -8.29 -16.31
N ILE A 138 -8.77 -7.23 -15.79
CA ILE A 138 -9.33 -5.87 -15.81
C ILE A 138 -9.44 -5.36 -17.25
N ASN A 139 -8.38 -5.49 -18.06
CA ASN A 139 -8.36 -4.89 -19.39
C ASN A 139 -9.49 -5.43 -20.30
N PRO A 140 -9.71 -6.75 -20.44
CA PRO A 140 -10.84 -7.27 -21.22
C PRO A 140 -12.21 -6.87 -20.67
N ALA A 141 -12.36 -6.75 -19.34
CA ALA A 141 -13.60 -6.28 -18.74
C ALA A 141 -13.85 -4.80 -19.08
N LEU A 142 -12.82 -3.95 -19.02
CA LEU A 142 -12.94 -2.55 -19.45
C LEU A 142 -13.29 -2.45 -20.93
N ASP A 143 -12.63 -3.21 -21.81
CA ASP A 143 -12.93 -3.22 -23.25
C ASP A 143 -14.39 -3.63 -23.52
N LYS A 144 -14.91 -4.60 -22.76
CA LYS A 144 -16.29 -5.10 -22.89
C LYS A 144 -17.34 -4.10 -22.39
N TYR A 145 -17.14 -3.51 -21.22
CA TYR A 145 -18.17 -2.73 -20.52
C TYR A 145 -18.03 -1.21 -20.71
N PHE A 146 -16.81 -0.75 -21.02
CA PHE A 146 -16.41 0.66 -21.10
C PHE A 146 -15.45 0.87 -22.30
N PRO A 147 -15.89 0.59 -23.54
CA PRO A 147 -15.03 0.67 -24.71
C PRO A 147 -14.54 2.10 -24.93
N SER A 148 -13.37 2.25 -25.57
CA SER A 148 -12.68 3.53 -25.72
C SER A 148 -13.46 4.58 -26.53
N ASP A 149 -14.35 4.14 -27.42
CA ASP A 149 -15.24 4.99 -28.21
C ASP A 149 -16.46 5.52 -27.43
N SER A 150 -16.71 5.03 -26.21
CA SER A 150 -17.79 5.52 -25.33
C SER A 150 -17.53 6.90 -24.72
N GLY A 151 -16.30 7.43 -24.86
CA GLY A 151 -15.89 8.71 -24.26
C GLY A 151 -15.63 8.64 -22.74
N VAL A 152 -15.60 7.44 -22.16
CA VAL A 152 -15.28 7.23 -20.75
C VAL A 152 -13.82 7.54 -20.45
N ARG A 153 -13.59 8.27 -19.37
CA ARG A 153 -12.29 8.43 -18.71
C ARG A 153 -12.21 7.44 -17.57
N ILE A 154 -11.20 6.59 -17.60
CA ILE A 154 -10.94 5.60 -16.56
C ILE A 154 -9.81 6.12 -15.68
N ILE A 155 -10.04 6.13 -14.37
CA ILE A 155 -9.06 6.43 -13.33
C ILE A 155 -8.98 5.28 -12.31
N ALA A 156 -8.01 5.36 -11.40
CA ALA A 156 -7.72 4.38 -10.37
C ALA A 156 -7.06 5.10 -9.18
N GLU A 157 -7.11 4.48 -8.01
CA GLU A 157 -6.58 4.99 -6.74
C GLU A 157 -5.48 4.05 -6.16
N PRO A 158 -4.40 3.74 -6.91
CA PRO A 158 -3.32 2.87 -6.42
C PRO A 158 -2.54 3.52 -5.28
N GLY A 159 -2.59 2.92 -4.08
CA GLY A 159 -1.76 3.29 -2.94
C GLY A 159 -0.51 2.43 -2.83
N ARG A 160 -0.65 1.27 -2.18
CA ARG A 160 0.43 0.30 -1.91
C ARG A 160 1.30 -0.01 -3.12
N TYR A 161 0.68 -0.14 -4.29
CA TYR A 161 1.33 -0.44 -5.56
C TYR A 161 2.60 0.38 -5.80
N TYR A 162 2.55 1.69 -5.55
CA TYR A 162 3.65 2.59 -5.87
C TYR A 162 4.81 2.54 -4.86
N VAL A 163 4.52 2.22 -3.59
CA VAL A 163 5.44 2.57 -2.51
C VAL A 163 5.89 1.39 -1.65
N ALA A 164 5.19 0.24 -1.66
CA ALA A 164 5.47 -0.83 -0.70
C ALA A 164 6.93 -1.32 -0.77
N SER A 165 7.40 -1.72 -1.96
CA SER A 165 8.77 -2.21 -2.18
C SER A 165 9.85 -1.13 -2.16
N ALA A 166 9.47 0.15 -2.24
CA ALA A 166 10.43 1.26 -2.29
C ALA A 166 11.13 1.51 -0.94
N PHE A 167 10.65 0.91 0.16
CA PHE A 167 11.19 1.12 1.50
C PHE A 167 11.63 -0.21 2.13
N THR A 168 12.85 -0.20 2.65
CA THR A 168 13.37 -1.24 3.55
C THR A 168 13.64 -0.60 4.91
N LEU A 169 13.07 -1.18 5.96
CA LEU A 169 13.30 -0.75 7.33
C LEU A 169 14.46 -1.53 7.93
N ALA A 170 15.44 -0.83 8.47
CA ALA A 170 16.52 -1.41 9.26
C ALA A 170 16.28 -1.11 10.75
N VAL A 171 16.21 -2.14 11.58
CA VAL A 171 16.08 -2.02 13.04
C VAL A 171 17.27 -2.66 13.73
N ASN A 172 17.66 -2.11 14.88
CA ASN A 172 18.78 -2.60 15.67
C ASN A 172 18.28 -3.45 16.83
N ILE A 173 18.94 -4.57 17.12
CA ILE A 173 18.67 -5.36 18.32
C ILE A 173 19.23 -4.63 19.54
N ILE A 174 18.33 -4.15 20.40
CA ILE A 174 18.67 -3.38 21.60
C ILE A 174 18.70 -4.23 22.87
N ALA A 175 18.02 -5.37 22.89
CA ALA A 175 18.11 -6.34 23.98
C ALA A 175 17.83 -7.77 23.48
N LYS A 176 18.32 -8.75 24.24
CA LYS A 176 18.16 -10.18 23.97
C LYS A 176 17.86 -10.92 25.26
N LYS A 177 16.91 -11.86 25.22
CA LYS A 177 16.65 -12.82 26.28
C LYS A 177 16.75 -14.25 25.74
N ILE A 178 17.39 -15.12 26.52
CA ILE A 178 17.47 -16.55 26.25
C ILE A 178 16.43 -17.25 27.12
N ILE A 179 15.64 -18.12 26.52
CA ILE A 179 14.70 -19.01 27.20
C ILE A 179 15.15 -20.44 26.95
N LEU A 180 15.48 -21.14 28.03
CA LEU A 180 15.72 -22.58 28.02
C LEU A 180 14.36 -23.27 28.23
N LYS A 181 13.96 -24.18 27.34
CA LYS A 181 12.80 -25.03 27.62
C LYS A 181 13.17 -26.05 28.70
N GLU A 182 12.48 -26.00 29.84
CA GLU A 182 12.60 -27.03 30.88
C GLU A 182 11.92 -28.33 30.40
N GLN A 183 12.61 -29.46 30.56
CA GLN A 183 12.09 -30.78 30.22
C GLN A 183 11.05 -31.22 31.26
N THR A 184 9.80 -31.42 30.83
CA THR A 184 8.83 -32.18 31.61
C THR A 184 8.83 -33.65 31.14
N GLY A 185 9.73 -34.46 31.70
CA GLY A 185 9.52 -35.91 31.88
C GLY A 185 10.38 -36.90 31.08
N SER A 186 11.13 -37.71 31.84
CA SER A 186 11.61 -39.10 31.67
C SER A 186 12.38 -39.55 30.42
N ASP A 187 13.62 -39.97 30.69
CA ASP A 187 14.37 -41.10 30.15
C ASP A 187 14.44 -41.30 28.63
N GLY A 188 15.63 -41.01 28.09
CA GLY A 188 16.19 -41.75 26.96
C GLY A 188 16.39 -40.95 25.69
N GLU A 189 17.66 -40.60 25.48
CA GLU A 189 18.35 -40.39 24.19
C GLU A 189 18.11 -39.07 23.42
N ASP A 190 19.25 -38.49 23.01
CA ASP A 190 19.54 -37.22 22.31
C ASP A 190 19.35 -35.89 23.07
N GLU A 191 20.45 -35.48 23.72
CA GLU A 191 20.69 -34.17 24.33
C GLU A 191 20.69 -33.03 23.28
N SER A 192 19.54 -32.40 23.05
CA SER A 192 19.52 -31.01 22.63
C SER A 192 18.49 -30.23 23.46
N SER A 193 18.96 -29.46 24.43
CA SER A 193 18.12 -28.47 25.09
C SER A 193 17.70 -27.43 24.05
N GLU A 194 16.43 -27.41 23.66
CA GLU A 194 15.90 -26.43 22.70
C GLU A 194 15.93 -25.04 23.32
N GLN A 195 16.93 -24.25 22.91
CA GLN A 195 17.07 -22.85 23.27
C GLN A 195 16.19 -22.00 22.35
N THR A 196 15.42 -21.09 22.94
CA THR A 196 14.66 -20.09 22.19
C THR A 196 15.10 -18.68 22.57
N PHE A 197 14.98 -17.76 21.61
CA PHE A 197 15.44 -16.38 21.76
C PHE A 197 14.28 -15.39 21.69
N MET A 198 14.36 -14.34 22.51
CA MET A 198 13.55 -13.14 22.37
C MET A 198 14.48 -11.98 22.03
N TYR A 199 14.23 -11.31 20.91
CA TYR A 199 14.95 -10.11 20.49
C TYR A 199 14.05 -8.90 20.63
N TYR A 200 14.57 -7.83 21.23
CA TYR A 200 13.91 -6.53 21.32
C TYR A 200 14.59 -5.59 20.34
N VAL A 201 13.80 -4.94 19.49
CA VAL A 201 14.29 -3.99 18.48
C VAL A 201 13.79 -2.58 18.75
N ASN A 202 14.43 -1.59 18.14
CA ASN A 202 14.18 -0.16 18.38
C ASN A 202 13.01 0.47 17.60
N ASP A 203 12.14 -0.35 17.00
CA ASP A 203 10.87 0.08 16.38
C ASP A 203 9.84 -1.03 16.60
N GLY A 204 8.54 -0.71 16.65
CA GLY A 204 7.49 -1.63 17.11
C GLY A 204 6.12 -1.37 16.50
N VAL A 205 5.08 -2.01 17.05
CA VAL A 205 3.70 -1.94 16.56
C VAL A 205 3.08 -0.55 16.69
N TYR A 206 3.63 0.29 17.58
CA TYR A 206 3.25 1.70 17.71
C TYR A 206 4.01 2.63 16.75
N GLY A 207 5.08 2.14 16.12
CA GLY A 207 5.90 2.83 15.13
C GLY A 207 5.64 2.30 13.73
N SER A 208 6.66 1.79 13.04
CA SER A 208 6.54 1.34 11.65
C SER A 208 5.74 0.05 11.49
N PHE A 209 5.70 -0.81 12.52
CA PHE A 209 5.00 -2.11 12.46
C PHE A 209 3.52 -2.04 12.84
N ASN A 210 2.92 -0.84 12.91
CA ASN A 210 1.48 -0.69 13.06
C ASN A 210 0.69 -1.39 11.94
N CYS A 211 1.33 -1.62 10.79
CA CYS A 211 0.80 -2.43 9.69
C CYS A 211 0.45 -3.88 10.11
N ILE A 212 1.04 -4.43 11.17
CA ILE A 212 0.66 -5.75 11.70
C ILE A 212 -0.78 -5.69 12.25
N LEU A 213 -1.12 -4.59 12.94
CA LEU A 213 -2.42 -4.40 13.57
C LEU A 213 -3.47 -3.91 12.56
N TYR A 214 -3.11 -2.96 11.70
CA TYR A 214 -4.04 -2.26 10.81
C TYR A 214 -4.11 -2.84 9.38
N ASP A 215 -3.09 -3.58 8.94
CA ASP A 215 -2.93 -4.09 7.57
C ASP A 215 -2.69 -5.62 7.52
N HIS A 216 -2.78 -6.30 8.67
CA HIS A 216 -2.73 -7.77 8.82
C HIS A 216 -1.47 -8.47 8.26
N ALA A 217 -0.31 -7.84 8.33
CA ALA A 217 0.96 -8.45 7.96
C ALA A 217 1.44 -9.46 9.04
N HIS A 218 1.33 -10.78 8.81
CA HIS A 218 1.73 -11.83 9.77
C HIS A 218 2.92 -12.68 9.28
N LYS A 219 3.79 -13.13 10.21
CA LYS A 219 4.87 -14.14 10.01
C LYS A 219 5.05 -15.02 11.29
N TYR A 220 5.34 -16.34 11.18
CA TYR A 220 5.35 -17.33 12.29
C TYR A 220 6.42 -18.47 12.18
N TYR A 221 7.35 -18.70 13.15
CA TYR A 221 8.31 -19.84 13.48
C TYR A 221 9.04 -19.81 14.89
N SER A 222 10.28 -20.24 15.20
CA SER A 222 10.69 -20.52 16.62
C SER A 222 11.07 -19.35 17.57
N SER A 223 11.67 -18.25 17.10
CA SER A 223 12.13 -17.07 17.91
C SER A 223 11.16 -15.89 17.89
N SER A 224 11.10 -15.08 18.95
CA SER A 224 10.19 -13.92 18.99
C SER A 224 10.92 -12.58 18.85
N ILE A 225 10.29 -11.62 18.16
CA ILE A 225 10.78 -10.25 17.97
C ILE A 225 9.76 -9.28 18.56
N TRP A 226 10.24 -8.38 19.42
CA TRP A 226 9.47 -7.44 20.21
C TRP A 226 9.88 -6.02 19.91
N GLY A 227 8.94 -5.09 19.97
CA GLY A 227 9.23 -3.67 19.88
C GLY A 227 9.78 -3.09 21.19
N PRO A 228 10.10 -1.79 21.21
CA PRO A 228 10.81 -1.16 22.31
C PRO A 228 9.89 -0.67 23.44
N THR A 229 8.56 -0.76 23.28
CA THR A 229 7.63 -0.16 24.25
C THR A 229 7.44 -1.02 25.49
N CYS A 230 6.77 -0.45 26.50
CA CYS A 230 6.44 -1.16 27.74
C CYS A 230 5.21 -2.07 27.61
N ASP A 231 4.60 -2.15 26.42
CA ASP A 231 3.37 -2.90 26.18
C ASP A 231 3.68 -4.34 25.77
N GLY A 232 3.07 -5.32 26.43
CA GLY A 232 3.19 -6.73 26.09
C GLY A 232 2.54 -7.11 24.74
N LEU A 233 1.76 -6.22 24.14
CA LEU A 233 1.24 -6.37 22.77
C LEU A 233 2.20 -5.86 21.70
N ASP A 234 3.29 -5.18 22.08
CA ASP A 234 4.34 -4.72 21.16
C ASP A 234 5.24 -5.86 20.71
N ARG A 235 4.62 -6.79 19.99
CA ARG A 235 5.24 -8.01 19.48
C ARG A 235 5.11 -8.02 17.96
N ILE A 236 6.26 -7.92 17.30
CA ILE A 236 6.37 -7.77 15.84
C ILE A 236 6.30 -9.14 15.17
N VAL A 237 7.04 -10.10 15.72
CA VAL A 237 7.03 -11.47 15.23
C VAL A 237 6.85 -12.37 16.44
N GLU A 238 5.73 -13.08 16.48
CA GLU A 238 5.50 -14.04 17.56
C GLU A 238 6.60 -15.09 17.57
N ARG A 239 7.08 -15.44 16.37
CA ARG A 239 7.71 -16.70 16.09
C ARG A 239 8.51 -16.58 14.74
N CYS A 240 9.82 -16.90 14.65
CA CYS A 240 10.67 -16.94 13.43
C CYS A 240 11.98 -17.77 13.59
N ASP A 241 12.43 -18.52 12.58
CA ASP A 241 13.69 -19.26 12.64
C ASP A 241 14.81 -18.33 12.19
N ARG A 242 15.78 -18.13 13.06
CA ARG A 242 16.90 -17.21 12.85
C ARG A 242 18.16 -17.85 13.43
N PRO A 243 19.34 -17.57 12.85
CA PRO A 243 20.58 -17.81 13.58
C PRO A 243 20.55 -17.05 14.90
N GLU A 244 21.36 -17.48 15.85
CA GLU A 244 21.59 -16.67 17.04
C GLU A 244 22.11 -15.28 16.62
N MET A 245 21.46 -14.23 17.12
CA MET A 245 21.84 -12.84 16.90
C MET A 245 22.26 -12.18 18.22
N HIS A 246 22.91 -11.03 18.13
CA HIS A 246 23.46 -10.30 19.27
C HIS A 246 22.95 -8.86 19.33
N VAL A 247 23.05 -8.26 20.51
CA VAL A 247 22.77 -6.82 20.69
C VAL A 247 23.74 -6.02 19.82
N GLY A 248 23.20 -5.07 19.07
CA GLY A 248 23.95 -4.30 18.07
C GLY A 248 23.81 -4.85 16.64
N ASP A 249 23.32 -6.07 16.44
CA ASP A 249 23.03 -6.59 15.10
C ASP A 249 21.82 -5.88 14.49
N TRP A 250 21.75 -5.89 13.15
CA TRP A 250 20.68 -5.27 12.39
C TRP A 250 19.74 -6.32 11.79
N MET A 251 18.44 -6.04 11.85
CA MET A 251 17.42 -6.78 11.13
C MET A 251 16.80 -5.90 10.04
N LEU A 252 16.66 -6.47 8.84
CA LEU A 252 16.07 -5.79 7.69
C LEU A 252 14.65 -6.32 7.45
N PHE A 253 13.74 -5.39 7.15
CA PHE A 253 12.35 -5.64 6.79
C PHE A 253 12.06 -4.92 5.47
N GLU A 254 12.09 -5.67 4.39
CA GLU A 254 11.72 -5.20 3.05
C GLU A 254 10.21 -4.99 2.92
N ASN A 255 9.79 -4.33 1.84
CA ASN A 255 8.38 -4.07 1.52
C ASN A 255 7.63 -3.23 2.60
N MET A 256 8.35 -2.33 3.29
CA MET A 256 7.84 -1.55 4.43
C MET A 256 7.38 -0.13 4.08
N GLY A 257 6.99 0.13 2.83
CA GLY A 257 6.63 1.49 2.38
C GLY A 257 5.15 1.84 2.46
N ALA A 258 4.25 0.85 2.55
CA ALA A 258 2.81 1.07 2.55
C ALA A 258 2.20 0.85 3.93
N TYR A 259 1.39 1.80 4.39
CA TYR A 259 0.67 1.76 5.68
C TYR A 259 1.58 1.55 6.90
N THR A 260 2.80 2.09 6.85
CA THR A 260 3.79 2.06 7.94
C THR A 260 3.93 3.43 8.57
N VAL A 261 4.86 4.27 8.10
CA VAL A 261 5.15 5.61 8.64
C VAL A 261 3.93 6.54 8.65
N ALA A 262 2.95 6.30 7.79
CA ALA A 262 1.72 7.07 7.68
C ALA A 262 0.84 7.01 8.95
N ALA A 263 0.91 5.90 9.70
CA ALA A 263 0.10 5.67 10.91
C ALA A 263 0.96 5.47 12.18
N ALA A 264 2.27 5.71 12.09
CA ALA A 264 3.19 5.61 13.22
C ALA A 264 2.92 6.70 14.27
N SER A 265 3.04 6.35 15.55
CA SER A 265 2.95 7.28 16.68
C SER A 265 4.32 7.44 17.37
N THR A 266 4.39 8.28 18.40
CA THR A 266 5.56 8.41 19.29
C THR A 266 5.24 7.94 20.71
N PHE A 267 4.43 6.89 20.83
CA PHE A 267 4.11 6.28 22.12
C PHE A 267 5.40 5.84 22.84
N ASN A 268 5.41 5.95 24.17
CA ASN A 268 6.61 5.80 25.03
C ASN A 268 7.80 6.73 24.70
N GLY A 269 7.61 7.75 23.84
CA GLY A 269 8.65 8.73 23.51
C GLY A 269 9.65 8.27 22.43
N PHE A 270 9.47 7.06 21.88
CA PHE A 270 10.30 6.58 20.77
C PHE A 270 10.03 7.39 19.50
N GLN A 271 11.11 7.85 18.87
CA GLN A 271 11.02 8.68 17.67
C GLN A 271 10.84 7.81 16.43
N ARG A 272 10.24 8.39 15.39
CA ARG A 272 10.10 7.72 14.09
C ARG A 272 11.47 7.53 13.43
N PRO A 273 11.72 6.41 12.72
CA PRO A 273 12.94 6.24 11.94
C PRO A 273 13.14 7.36 10.92
N THR A 274 14.38 7.81 10.75
CA THR A 274 14.74 8.77 9.69
C THR A 274 14.70 8.09 8.33
N ILE A 275 14.15 8.77 7.32
CA ILE A 275 14.06 8.26 5.95
C ILE A 275 15.20 8.83 5.11
N TYR A 276 15.98 7.95 4.49
CA TYR A 276 17.03 8.32 3.54
C TYR A 276 16.59 7.96 2.12
N TYR A 277 16.37 8.98 1.28
CA TYR A 277 15.99 8.79 -0.12
C TYR A 277 17.22 8.59 -1.00
N VAL A 278 17.15 7.61 -1.89
CA VAL A 278 18.18 7.33 -2.89
C VAL A 278 17.53 7.23 -4.28
N MET A 279 18.25 7.65 -5.32
CA MET A 279 17.80 7.54 -6.70
C MET A 279 19.01 7.31 -7.61
N SER A 280 18.88 6.36 -8.54
CA SER A 280 19.93 6.10 -9.52
C SER A 280 19.96 7.18 -10.62
N GLY A 281 21.11 7.38 -11.27
CA GLY A 281 21.23 8.25 -12.44
C GLY A 281 20.21 7.93 -13.55
N PRO A 282 20.07 6.66 -13.97
CA PRO A 282 19.04 6.25 -14.94
C PRO A 282 17.61 6.56 -14.51
N THR A 283 17.24 6.32 -13.24
CA THR A 283 15.91 6.63 -12.72
C THR A 283 15.64 8.13 -12.75
N TRP A 284 16.63 8.95 -12.39
CA TRP A 284 16.52 10.41 -12.48
C TRP A 284 16.27 10.89 -13.91
N GLN A 285 16.97 10.32 -14.90
CA GLN A 285 16.77 10.65 -16.31
C GLN A 285 15.35 10.27 -16.78
N CYS A 286 14.87 9.09 -16.40
CA CYS A 286 13.49 8.66 -16.69
C CYS A 286 12.47 9.66 -16.11
N MET A 287 12.66 10.11 -14.87
CA MET A 287 11.81 11.12 -14.25
C MET A 287 11.82 12.44 -15.04
N GLN A 288 12.99 12.91 -15.51
CA GLN A 288 13.10 14.11 -16.33
C GLN A 288 12.39 13.96 -17.70
N GLN A 289 12.46 12.78 -18.31
CA GLN A 289 11.73 12.50 -19.55
C GLN A 289 10.22 12.59 -19.34
N ILE A 290 9.70 11.98 -18.27
CA ILE A 290 8.27 12.05 -17.92
C ILE A 290 7.85 13.50 -17.66
N GLN A 291 8.67 14.27 -16.94
CA GLN A 291 8.37 15.67 -16.63
C GLN A 291 8.32 16.55 -17.88
N ASN A 292 9.23 16.33 -18.84
CA ASN A 292 9.37 17.20 -20.01
C ASN A 292 8.50 16.77 -21.20
N HIS A 293 8.26 15.46 -21.35
CA HIS A 293 7.63 14.87 -22.54
C HIS A 293 6.38 14.04 -22.23
N GLY A 294 6.00 13.93 -20.95
CA GLY A 294 4.94 13.03 -20.51
C GLY A 294 5.39 11.57 -20.53
N PHE A 295 4.48 10.66 -20.20
CA PHE A 295 4.76 9.23 -20.24
C PHE A 295 5.02 8.77 -21.67
N PRO A 296 6.11 8.03 -21.95
CA PRO A 296 6.33 7.44 -23.26
C PRO A 296 5.16 6.52 -23.63
N SER A 297 4.72 6.57 -24.88
CA SER A 297 3.78 5.60 -25.45
C SER A 297 4.42 4.21 -25.40
N GLU A 298 3.68 3.22 -24.89
CA GLU A 298 4.08 1.84 -24.60
C GLU A 298 5.37 1.38 -25.30
N VAL A 299 6.42 1.14 -24.51
CA VAL A 299 7.62 0.44 -24.97
C VAL A 299 7.39 -1.04 -24.69
N GLU A 300 7.48 -1.87 -25.75
CA GLU A 300 7.62 -3.32 -25.61
C GLU A 300 8.66 -3.62 -24.53
N GLU A 301 8.35 -4.49 -23.56
CA GLU A 301 9.26 -4.87 -22.48
C GLU A 301 10.61 -5.32 -23.08
N GLN A 302 11.61 -4.42 -23.07
CA GLN A 302 12.98 -4.84 -23.22
C GLN A 302 13.36 -5.54 -21.92
N ASP A 303 13.57 -6.85 -22.03
CA ASP A 303 14.12 -7.71 -21.00
C ASP A 303 15.39 -7.03 -20.43
N VAL A 304 15.27 -6.45 -19.23
CA VAL A 304 16.42 -5.92 -18.50
C VAL A 304 17.15 -7.12 -17.92
N GLY A 305 17.83 -7.85 -18.82
CA GLY A 305 18.77 -8.88 -18.45
C GLY A 305 19.83 -8.29 -17.52
N THR A 306 19.87 -8.83 -16.30
CA THR A 306 21.03 -8.88 -15.38
C THR A 306 22.06 -7.76 -15.56
N LEU A 307 21.78 -6.57 -15.03
CA LEU A 307 22.82 -5.59 -14.75
C LEU A 307 23.42 -5.85 -13.36
N PRO A 308 24.76 -5.88 -13.21
CA PRO A 308 25.40 -6.36 -12.01
C PRO A 308 25.18 -5.41 -10.84
N VAL A 309 24.81 -5.99 -9.70
CA VAL A 309 24.84 -5.33 -8.39
C VAL A 309 26.29 -5.04 -8.03
N SER A 310 26.78 -3.83 -8.33
CA SER A 310 28.02 -3.33 -7.73
C SER A 310 27.98 -1.80 -7.66
N CYS A 311 27.40 -1.28 -6.58
CA CYS A 311 27.63 0.10 -6.16
C CYS A 311 28.97 0.27 -5.39
N ALA A 312 29.89 -0.69 -5.49
CA ALA A 312 31.10 -0.74 -4.66
C ALA A 312 32.43 -0.54 -5.43
N GLN A 313 32.41 -0.43 -6.75
CA GLN A 313 33.65 -0.24 -7.52
C GLN A 313 33.52 0.84 -8.58
N GLU A 314 33.47 2.09 -8.14
CA GLU A 314 34.06 3.21 -8.89
C GLU A 314 34.17 4.44 -7.99
N SER A 315 35.07 4.38 -7.01
CA SER A 315 35.63 5.59 -6.40
C SER A 315 37.07 5.74 -6.84
N SER A 316 37.27 6.30 -8.02
CA SER A 316 38.53 6.94 -8.40
C SER A 316 38.67 8.27 -7.66
N MET A 317 38.72 8.21 -6.33
CA MET A 317 39.16 9.33 -5.50
C MET A 317 40.67 9.51 -5.70
N LYS A 318 41.03 10.49 -6.54
CA LYS A 318 42.41 11.01 -6.60
C LYS A 318 42.77 11.60 -5.22
N ARG A 319 43.68 10.94 -4.50
CA ARG A 319 44.30 11.48 -3.29
C ARG A 319 45.16 12.71 -3.65
N PRO A 320 44.98 13.87 -3.02
CA PRO A 320 46.00 14.92 -3.04
C PRO A 320 47.15 14.49 -2.11
N SER A 321 48.38 14.51 -2.63
CA SER A 321 49.59 14.39 -1.84
C SER A 321 49.84 15.70 -1.08
N ALA A 322 49.68 15.70 0.24
CA ALA A 322 50.28 16.69 1.11
C ALA A 322 50.62 16.07 2.47
N ALA A 323 51.82 16.39 2.95
CA ALA A 323 52.56 15.71 3.99
C ALA A 323 52.00 15.86 5.41
N CYS A 324 52.40 14.91 6.27
CA CYS A 324 52.23 14.91 7.71
C CYS A 324 52.54 16.26 8.38
N ALA A 325 51.64 16.70 9.26
CA ALA A 325 52.02 17.42 10.47
C ALA A 325 51.18 16.87 11.64
N SER A 326 51.90 16.29 12.59
CA SER A 326 51.41 15.84 13.89
C SER A 326 50.73 16.96 14.65
N THR A 327 49.55 16.71 15.22
CA THR A 327 49.09 17.46 16.40
C THR A 327 48.39 16.51 17.35
N SER A 328 49.01 16.36 18.52
CA SER A 328 48.52 15.71 19.72
C SER A 328 47.29 16.42 20.29
N ILE A 329 46.28 15.66 20.71
CA ILE A 329 45.26 16.14 21.63
C ILE A 329 45.49 15.44 22.98
N ASN A 330 45.82 16.25 23.98
CA ASN A 330 45.91 15.88 25.38
C ASN A 330 44.53 16.04 26.03
N VAL A 331 44.17 15.03 26.85
CA VAL A 331 43.08 14.91 27.85
C VAL A 331 41.65 15.05 27.34
#